data_AF-A0A7W7Z2N4-F1
#
_entry.id   AF-A0A7W7Z2N4-F1
#
_cell.length_a   1.000
_cell.length_b   1.000
_cell.length_c   1.000
_cell.angle_alpha   90.00
_cell.angle_beta   90.00
_cell.angle_gamma   90.00
#
_symmetry.space_group_name_H-M   'P 1'
#
loop_
_entity.id
_entity.type
_entity.pdbx_description
1 polymer ?
#
loop_
_entity_poly.entity_id
_entity_poly.type
_entity_poly.pdbx_seq_one_letter_code
_entity_poly.pdbx_strand_id
1 'polypeptide(L)' 'MHWFSDPGDVVLDPFMGSGTTGVAAVKMGRPFVGIEIEPRFFDIACERIATAERDLRLFARRVDEPLSMGLV' A
#
# COMPACT_ATOMS: atom_id res chain seq x y z
N MET A 1 -7.52 -7.40 -7.54
CA MET A 1 -6.22 -7.87 -8.05
C MET A 1 -6.01 -9.37 -7.90
N HIS A 2 -6.82 -10.12 -7.13
CA HIS A 2 -6.52 -11.54 -6.90
C HIS A 2 -6.67 -12.47 -8.12
N TRP A 3 -7.46 -12.08 -9.13
CA TRP A 3 -7.77 -12.96 -10.29
C TRP A 3 -6.72 -12.90 -11.40
N PHE A 4 -5.85 -11.88 -11.40
CA PHE A 4 -4.95 -11.57 -12.52
C PHE A 4 -3.48 -11.52 -12.10
N SER A 5 -3.17 -11.79 -10.84
CA SER A 5 -1.81 -11.79 -10.33
C SER A 5 -1.73 -12.47 -8.97
N ASP A 6 -0.59 -13.08 -8.68
CA ASP A 6 -0.33 -13.81 -7.46
C ASP A 6 0.19 -12.90 -6.34
N PRO A 7 0.11 -13.32 -5.07
CA PRO A 7 0.72 -12.58 -3.96
C PRO A 7 2.22 -12.33 -4.22
N GLY A 8 2.65 -11.07 -4.10
CA GLY A 8 4.04 -10.66 -4.33
C GLY A 8 4.33 -10.17 -5.75
N ASP A 9 3.44 -10.42 -6.72
CA ASP A 9 3.60 -9.90 -8.08
C ASP A 9 3.60 -8.36 -8.12
N VAL A 10 4.40 -7.81 -9.02
CA VAL A 10 4.45 -6.37 -9.30
C VAL A 10 3.21 -5.97 -10.10
N VAL A 11 2.51 -4.93 -9.63
CA VAL A 11 1.40 -4.31 -10.36
C VAL A 11 1.91 -3.09 -11.11
N LEU A 12 1.73 -3.08 -12.43
CA LEU A 12 2.03 -1.92 -13.29
C LEU A 12 0.74 -1.19 -13.68
N ASP A 13 0.74 0.13 -13.53
CA ASP A 13 -0.32 1.01 -14.04
C ASP A 13 0.27 2.15 -14.87
N PRO A 14 0.20 2.10 -16.22
CA PRO A 14 0.80 3.13 -17.08
C PRO A 14 -0.01 4.44 -17.12
N PHE A 15 -1.21 4.47 -16.52
CA PHE A 15 -2.08 5.64 -16.46
C PHE A 15 -2.64 5.78 -15.04
N MET A 16 -1.73 5.84 -14.05
CA MET A 16 -2.11 5.68 -12.66
C MET A 16 -3.07 6.77 -12.15
N GLY A 17 -3.16 7.90 -12.84
CA GLY A 17 -4.09 8.98 -12.52
C GLY A 17 -3.89 9.43 -11.08
N SER A 18 -4.96 9.31 -10.29
CA SER A 18 -4.93 9.69 -8.86
C SER A 18 -4.39 8.59 -7.92
N GLY A 19 -3.92 7.45 -8.45
CA GLY A 19 -3.21 6.42 -7.67
C GLY A 19 -4.09 5.36 -6.99
N THR A 20 -5.35 5.17 -7.41
CA THR A 20 -6.25 4.16 -6.82
C THR A 20 -5.70 2.73 -6.91
N THR A 21 -5.10 2.39 -8.06
CA THR A 21 -4.47 1.08 -8.28
C THR A 21 -3.30 0.87 -7.31
N GLY A 22 -2.44 1.88 -7.15
CA GLY A 22 -1.30 1.83 -6.23
C GLY A 22 -1.69 1.68 -4.77
N VAL A 23 -2.72 2.42 -4.33
CA VAL A 23 -3.27 2.27 -2.96
C VAL A 23 -3.78 0.84 -2.72
N ALA A 24 -4.47 0.26 -3.70
CA ALA A 24 -4.95 -1.12 -3.60
C ALA A 24 -3.78 -2.13 -3.57
N ALA A 25 -2.76 -1.95 -4.41
CA ALA A 25 -1.57 -2.79 -4.44
C ALA A 25 -0.84 -2.78 -3.08
N VAL A 26 -0.59 -1.59 -2.52
CA VAL A 26 0.01 -1.43 -1.18
C VAL A 26 -0.80 -2.16 -0.11
N LYS A 27 -2.12 -1.95 -0.06
CA LYS A 27 -3.01 -2.62 0.91
C LYS A 27 -3.04 -4.14 0.78
N MET A 28 -2.73 -4.68 -0.40
CA MET A 28 -2.60 -6.11 -0.66
C MET A 28 -1.17 -6.62 -0.50
N GLY A 29 -0.23 -5.78 -0.02
CA GLY A 29 1.17 -6.17 0.20
C GLY A 29 1.94 -6.41 -1.11
N ARG A 30 1.56 -5.73 -2.19
CA ARG A 30 2.13 -5.94 -3.53
C ARG A 30 2.99 -4.75 -3.96
N PRO A 31 4.16 -5.00 -4.59
CA PRO A 31 4.92 -3.95 -5.24
C PRO A 31 4.09 -3.26 -6.33
N PHE A 32 4.29 -1.96 -6.52
CA PHE A 32 3.55 -1.15 -7.48
C PHE A 32 4.48 -0.23 -8.26
N VAL A 33 4.25 -0.13 -9.58
CA VAL A 33 4.89 0.83 -10.47
C VAL A 33 3.79 1.60 -11.21
N GLY A 34 3.78 2.92 -11.07
CA GLY A 34 2.80 3.79 -11.70
C GLY A 34 3.46 4.84 -12.58
N ILE A 35 2.82 5.15 -13.71
CA ILE A 35 3.22 6.23 -14.62
C ILE A 35 2.04 7.20 -14.74
N GLU A 36 2.30 8.48 -14.58
CA GLU A 36 1.33 9.56 -14.79
C GLU A 36 2.05 10.73 -15.45
N ILE A 37 1.43 11.32 -16.46
CA ILE A 37 2.04 12.39 -17.26
C ILE A 37 1.78 13.76 -16.65
N GLU A 38 0.63 13.96 -16.02
CA GLU A 38 0.26 15.24 -15.43
C GLU A 38 0.84 15.37 -14.01
N PRO A 39 1.80 16.29 -13.77
CA PRO A 39 2.52 16.36 -12.50
C PRO A 39 1.61 16.51 -11.28
N ARG A 40 0.53 17.28 -11.41
CA ARG A 40 -0.42 17.45 -10.30
C ARG A 40 -1.07 16.12 -9.89
N PHE A 41 -1.43 15.27 -10.85
CA PHE A 41 -2.01 13.96 -10.54
C PHE A 41 -0.95 12.98 -10.02
N PHE A 42 0.27 13.06 -10.55
CA PHE A 42 1.41 12.31 -10.04
C PHE A 42 1.65 12.57 -8.55
N ASP A 43 1.70 13.84 -8.14
CA ASP A 43 1.91 14.23 -6.73
C ASP A 43 0.78 13.71 -5.82
N ILE A 44 -0.48 13.85 -6.27
CA ILE A 44 -1.65 13.33 -5.54
C ILE A 44 -1.58 11.80 -5.40
N ALA A 45 -1.19 11.08 -6.45
CA ALA A 45 -1.04 9.64 -6.41
C ALA A 45 0.06 9.23 -5.40
N CYS A 46 1.23 9.87 -5.47
CA CYS A 46 2.33 9.62 -4.54
C CYS A 46 1.94 9.85 -3.07
N GLU A 47 1.24 10.95 -2.75
CA GLU A 47 0.79 11.23 -1.38
C GLU A 47 -0.19 10.16 -0.87
N ARG A 48 -1.14 9.74 -1.70
CA ARG A 48 -2.12 8.71 -1.36
C ARG A 48 -1.48 7.34 -1.13
N ILE A 49 -0.55 6.95 -2.00
CA ILE A 49 0.18 5.69 -1.89
C ILE A 49 1.06 5.70 -0.62
N ALA A 50 1.81 6.77 -0.37
CA ALA A 50 2.63 6.92 0.83
C ALA A 50 1.79 6.91 2.12
N THR A 51 0.59 7.50 2.09
CA THR A 51 -0.35 7.45 3.22
C THR A 51 -0.81 6.01 3.47
N ALA A 52 -1.18 5.26 2.44
CA ALA A 52 -1.55 3.86 2.57
C ALA A 52 -0.41 2.98 3.15
N GLU A 53 0.84 3.25 2.77
CA GLU A 53 2.02 2.55 3.34
C GLU A 53 2.20 2.87 4.83
N ARG A 54 2.03 4.15 5.22
CA ARG A 54 2.11 4.56 6.64
C ARG A 54 1.02 3.89 7.47
N ASP A 55 -0.21 3.88 6.97
CA ASP A 55 -1.34 3.23 7.66
C ASP A 55 -1.02 1.77 7.96
N LEU A 56 -0.52 1.01 6.98
CA LEU A 56 -0.10 -0.38 7.19
C LEU A 56 1.00 -0.51 8.25
N ARG A 57 2.01 0.38 8.25
CA ARG A 57 3.09 0.35 9.24
C ARG A 57 2.60 0.64 10.66
N LEU A 58 1.61 1.51 10.82
CA LEU A 58 1.01 1.81 12.14
C LEU A 58 0.33 0.57 12.75
N PHE A 59 -0.31 -0.25 11.91
CA PHE A 59 -0.97 -1.48 12.36
C PHE A 59 -0.03 -2.68 12.45
N ALA A 60 1.06 -2.71 11.67
CA ALA A 60 2.07 -3.76 11.75
C ALA A 60 2.86 -3.76 13.08
N ARG A 61 2.89 -2.65 13.82
CA ARG A 61 3.73 -2.47 15.03
C ARG A 61 3.06 -2.88 16.36
N ARG A 62 2.01 -3.71 16.35
CA ARG A 62 1.27 -4.11 17.57
C ARG A 62 0.98 -5.62 17.68
N VAL A 63 1.97 -6.45 17.40
CA VAL A 63 1.87 -7.92 17.64
C VAL A 63 2.91 -8.48 18.61
N ASP A 64 3.92 -7.68 19.01
CA ASP A 64 5.02 -8.14 19.88
C ASP A 64 5.04 -7.51 21.28
N GLU A 65 3.97 -6.83 21.73
CA GLU A 65 3.86 -6.52 23.16
C GLU A 65 3.47 -7.81 23.89
N PRO A 66 4.36 -8.39 24.72
CA PRO A 66 3.99 -9.58 25.48
C PRO A 66 2.79 -9.19 26.35
N LEU A 67 1.72 -9.99 26.28
CA LEU A 67 0.64 -9.96 27.26
C LEU A 67 1.31 -10.11 28.62
N SER A 68 1.47 -9.00 29.35
CA SER A 68 1.90 -9.06 30.74
C SER A 68 0.86 -9.92 31.44
N MET A 69 1.27 -11.12 31.82
CA MET A 69 0.49 -12.06 32.61
C MET A 69 0.05 -11.35 33.88
N GLY A 70 -1.19 -10.86 33.88
CA GLY A 70 -1.96 -10.73 35.09
C GLY A 70 -2.39 -12.12 35.50
N LEU A 71 -1.50 -12.90 36.14
CA LEU A 71 -1.91 -14.07 36.91
C LEU A 71 -0.92 -14.26 38.07
N VAL A 72 -1.50 -14.21 39.28
CA VAL A 72 -0.99 -14.37 40.66
C VAL A 72 -0.14 -13.25 41.25
#